data_AF-A0A7K6X0U0-F1
#
_entry.id   AF-A0A7K6X0U0-F1
#
_cell.length_a   1.000
_cell.length_b   1.000
_cell.length_c   1.000
_cell.angle_alpha   90.00
_cell.angle_beta   90.00
_cell.angle_gamma   90.00
#
_symmetry.space_group_name_H-M   'P 1'
#
loop_
_entity.id
_entity.type
_entity.pdbx_description
1 polymer ?
#
loop_
_entity_poly.entity_id
_entity_poly.type
_entity_poly.pdbx_seq_one_letter_code
_entity_poly.pdbx_strand_id
1 'polypeptide(L)'
;FYTPTFLSFRNDGSIFDGLVEEDDKDKAKRVSRNKSEKKRRDQFNVLIKELGSMLPGNARKMDKSTVLQKSIDFLRKHKEITAQSDASEIRQDWKPTFLSNEEFTQLMLEALDGFFLAIMTDGNIIYVSESITPLLEHLPSDLADQSVFNFIPEGEHSEIYKILSSHLLESDSLTPEYLKSKNQLEFCCHMLRGTIDPKEQPTYEYVKFIGNFKCLN
;
A
#
# COMPACT_ATOMS: atom_id res chain seq x y z
N PHE A 1 26.87 94.53 32.75
CA PHE A 1 26.04 93.43 33.26
C PHE A 1 25.09 92.97 32.17
N TYR A 2 25.33 91.81 31.57
CA TYR A 2 24.33 90.89 31.01
C TYR A 2 25.10 89.64 30.52
N THR A 3 25.08 88.60 31.34
CA THR A 3 25.58 87.25 31.01
C THR A 3 24.45 86.47 30.32
N PRO A 4 24.68 85.77 29.19
CA PRO A 4 23.68 84.88 28.63
C PRO A 4 23.63 83.58 29.44
N THR A 5 22.46 83.28 30.01
CA THR A 5 22.15 82.00 30.64
C THR A 5 21.93 80.96 29.54
N PHE A 6 22.82 79.97 29.43
CA PHE A 6 22.56 78.80 28.60
C PHE A 6 21.54 77.90 29.31
N LEU A 7 20.32 77.81 28.78
CA LEU A 7 19.36 76.78 29.16
C LEU A 7 19.77 75.46 28.50
N SER A 8 20.32 74.54 29.29
CA SER A 8 20.44 73.13 28.90
C SER A 8 19.05 72.50 29.02
N PHE A 9 18.36 72.29 27.91
CA PHE A 9 17.20 71.42 27.86
C PHE A 9 17.70 69.98 27.89
N ARG A 10 17.47 69.30 29.02
CA ARG A 10 17.63 67.85 29.13
C ARG A 10 16.57 67.19 28.23
N ASN A 11 17.06 66.30 27.36
CA ASN A 11 16.26 65.47 26.47
C ASN A 11 15.37 64.50 27.28
N ASP A 12 14.12 64.86 27.53
CA ASP A 12 13.08 63.95 28.05
C ASP A 12 12.35 63.25 26.88
N GLY A 13 13.11 62.52 26.07
CA GLY A 13 12.55 61.62 25.08
C GLY A 13 13.17 60.24 25.25
N SER A 14 12.42 59.30 25.85
CA SER A 14 12.46 57.83 25.53
C SER A 14 11.91 56.89 26.64
N ILE A 15 10.82 57.21 27.34
CA ILE A 15 10.15 56.20 28.20
C ILE A 15 8.88 55.64 27.54
N PHE A 16 8.13 56.45 26.80
CA PHE A 16 6.85 56.04 26.22
C PHE A 16 7.02 55.23 24.92
N ASP A 17 8.05 55.50 24.12
CA ASP A 17 8.26 54.86 22.81
C ASP A 17 8.70 53.38 22.94
N GLY A 18 9.47 53.04 23.98
CA GLY A 18 9.91 51.66 24.22
C GLY A 18 8.83 50.71 24.73
N LEU A 19 7.82 51.22 25.44
CA LEU A 19 6.73 50.39 26.00
C LEU A 19 5.73 49.93 24.91
N VAL A 20 5.47 50.77 23.91
CA VAL A 20 4.54 50.43 22.81
C VAL A 20 5.18 49.43 21.84
N GLU A 21 6.48 49.58 21.56
CA GLU A 21 7.23 48.60 20.75
C GLU A 21 7.42 47.24 21.45
N GLU A 22 7.60 47.24 22.76
CA GLU A 22 7.74 46.00 23.54
C GLU A 22 6.41 45.21 23.59
N ASP A 23 5.28 45.89 23.75
CA ASP A 23 3.93 45.29 23.73
C ASP A 23 3.57 44.73 22.34
N ASP A 24 3.93 45.43 21.26
CA ASP A 24 3.71 44.95 19.88
C ASP A 24 4.63 43.78 19.51
N LYS A 25 5.88 43.78 19.99
CA LYS A 25 6.81 42.65 19.84
C LYS A 25 6.33 41.42 20.61
N ASP A 26 5.79 41.62 21.81
CA ASP A 26 5.17 40.55 22.60
C ASP A 26 3.91 40.01 21.96
N LYS A 27 3.08 40.86 21.38
CA LYS A 27 1.91 40.48 20.60
C LYS A 27 2.30 39.70 19.35
N ALA A 28 3.30 40.15 18.60
CA ALA A 28 3.82 39.44 17.44
C ALA A 28 4.39 38.05 17.80
N LYS A 29 5.12 37.95 18.92
CA LYS A 29 5.63 36.68 19.45
C LYS A 29 4.51 35.72 19.84
N ARG A 30 3.46 36.20 20.51
CA ARG A 30 2.27 35.41 20.86
C ARG A 30 1.52 34.92 19.62
N VAL A 31 1.32 35.78 18.62
CA VAL A 31 0.66 35.43 17.35
C VAL A 31 1.46 34.39 16.58
N SER A 32 2.78 34.56 16.47
CA SER A 32 3.68 33.60 15.81
C SER A 32 3.63 32.22 16.50
N ARG A 33 3.70 32.19 17.84
CA ARG A 33 3.59 30.95 18.62
C ARG A 33 2.25 30.26 18.38
N ASN A 34 1.14 30.99 18.41
CA ASN A 34 -0.19 30.43 18.18
C ASN A 34 -0.34 29.88 16.76
N LYS A 35 0.23 30.55 15.76
CA LYS A 35 0.23 30.08 14.37
C LYS A 35 1.02 28.78 14.20
N SER A 36 2.21 28.70 14.83
CA SER A 36 3.04 27.49 14.83
C SER A 36 2.33 26.31 15.50
N GLU A 37 1.72 26.55 16.67
CA GLU A 37 0.97 25.54 17.41
C GLU A 37 -0.26 25.05 16.62
N LYS A 38 -1.01 25.97 16.01
CA LYS A 38 -2.13 25.61 15.12
C LYS A 38 -1.66 24.74 13.95
N LYS A 39 -0.55 25.10 13.30
CA LYS A 39 0.01 24.32 12.18
C LYS A 39 0.35 22.88 12.60
N ARG A 40 0.99 22.69 13.76
CA ARG A 40 1.31 21.35 14.29
C ARG A 40 0.05 20.52 14.56
N ARG A 41 -0.97 21.15 15.12
CA ARG A 41 -2.27 20.52 15.39
C ARG A 41 -3.00 20.12 14.12
N ASP A 42 -2.98 20.98 13.11
CA ASP A 42 -3.58 20.72 11.81
C ASP A 42 -2.85 19.57 11.10
N GLN A 43 -1.51 19.54 11.14
CA GLN A 43 -0.70 18.42 10.63
C GLN A 43 -1.02 17.10 11.34
N PHE A 44 -1.12 17.12 12.67
CA PHE A 44 -1.52 15.94 13.44
C PHE A 44 -2.90 15.43 13.03
N ASN A 45 -3.87 16.32 12.80
CA ASN A 45 -5.20 15.93 12.34
C ASN A 45 -5.19 15.27 10.96
N VAL A 46 -4.34 15.75 10.05
CA VAL A 46 -4.16 15.16 8.71
C VAL A 46 -3.60 13.74 8.84
N LEU A 47 -2.52 13.56 9.60
CA LEU A 47 -1.90 12.25 9.81
C LEU A 47 -2.87 11.23 10.44
N ILE A 48 -3.66 11.66 11.43
CA ILE A 48 -4.67 10.78 12.03
C ILE A 48 -5.75 10.38 11.01
N LYS A 49 -6.15 11.30 10.12
CA LYS A 49 -7.15 11.01 9.10
C LYS A 49 -6.62 10.03 8.05
N GLU A 50 -5.39 10.23 7.59
CA GLU A 50 -4.71 9.32 6.64
C GLU A 50 -4.54 7.94 7.26
N LEU A 51 -4.01 7.87 8.49
CA LEU A 51 -3.87 6.61 9.22
C LEU A 51 -5.21 5.90 9.40
N GLY A 52 -6.27 6.64 9.77
CA GLY A 52 -7.61 6.11 9.92
C GLY A 52 -8.20 5.54 8.63
N SER A 53 -7.86 6.12 7.47
CA SER A 53 -8.33 5.63 6.15
C SER A 53 -7.65 4.34 5.69
N MET A 54 -6.47 4.02 6.22
CA MET A 54 -5.74 2.79 5.91
C MET A 54 -6.18 1.61 6.79
N LEU A 55 -6.97 1.84 7.84
CA LEU A 55 -7.40 0.78 8.75
C LEU A 55 -8.51 -0.09 8.12
N PRO A 56 -8.48 -1.41 8.32
CA PRO A 56 -9.51 -2.31 7.81
C PRO A 56 -10.86 -2.12 8.55
N GLY A 57 -11.95 -2.27 7.81
CA GLY A 57 -13.33 -2.16 8.30
C GLY A 57 -13.96 -0.78 8.06
N ASN A 58 -15.29 -0.76 7.87
CA ASN A 58 -16.11 0.36 7.41
C ASN A 58 -15.62 1.76 7.83
N ALA A 59 -15.57 2.67 6.85
CA ALA A 59 -15.15 4.08 6.90
C ALA A 59 -16.01 5.00 7.79
N ARG A 60 -16.51 4.50 8.91
CA ARG A 60 -17.14 5.33 9.94
C ARG A 60 -16.08 6.26 10.52
N LYS A 61 -16.48 7.51 10.77
CA LYS A 61 -15.64 8.49 11.49
C LYS A 61 -15.24 7.90 12.84
N MET A 62 -13.98 7.51 12.97
CA MET A 62 -13.37 7.11 14.23
C MET A 62 -12.82 8.35 14.93
N ASP A 63 -12.91 8.38 16.26
CA ASP A 63 -12.18 9.37 17.04
C ASP A 63 -10.67 9.05 17.02
N LYS A 64 -9.85 10.05 17.37
CA LYS A 64 -8.39 9.95 17.29
C LYS A 64 -7.81 8.84 18.17
N SER A 65 -8.40 8.61 19.34
CA SER A 65 -7.95 7.56 20.26
C SER A 65 -8.19 6.18 19.65
N THR A 66 -9.38 5.98 19.09
CA THR A 66 -9.74 4.73 18.39
C THR A 66 -8.86 4.48 17.17
N VAL A 67 -8.53 5.50 16.36
CA VAL A 67 -7.60 5.33 15.23
C VAL A 67 -6.24 4.82 15.71
N LEU A 68 -5.66 5.44 16.74
CA LEU A 68 -4.37 5.04 17.28
C LEU A 68 -4.40 3.63 17.88
N GLN A 69 -5.43 3.32 18.68
CA GLN A 69 -5.60 2.02 19.30
C GLN A 69 -5.72 0.92 18.23
N LYS A 70 -6.60 1.08 17.25
CA LYS A 70 -6.75 0.13 16.14
C LYS A 70 -5.49 -0.01 15.31
N SER A 71 -4.71 1.05 15.14
CA SER A 71 -3.43 0.98 14.41
C SER A 71 -2.40 0.15 15.17
N ILE A 72 -2.31 0.33 16.49
CA ILE A 72 -1.43 -0.47 17.36
C ILE A 72 -1.86 -1.95 17.31
N ASP A 73 -3.15 -2.21 17.44
CA ASP A 73 -3.69 -3.57 17.41
C ASP A 73 -3.47 -4.23 16.04
N PHE A 74 -3.65 -3.48 14.95
CA PHE A 74 -3.37 -3.94 13.59
C PHE A 74 -1.89 -4.31 13.42
N LEU A 75 -0.96 -3.44 13.80
CA LEU A 75 0.48 -3.69 13.67
C LEU A 75 0.95 -4.85 14.56
N ARG A 76 0.41 -4.96 15.78
CA ARG A 76 0.73 -6.06 16.71
C ARG A 76 0.27 -7.40 16.13
N LYS A 77 -0.98 -7.45 15.69
CA LYS A 77 -1.57 -8.64 15.07
C LYS A 77 -0.83 -9.04 13.79
N HIS A 78 -0.44 -8.07 12.96
CA HIS A 78 0.35 -8.33 11.77
C HIS A 78 1.71 -8.97 12.14
N LYS A 79 2.42 -8.42 13.13
CA LYS A 79 3.70 -8.99 13.58
C LYS A 79 3.55 -10.40 14.14
N GLU A 80 2.50 -10.64 14.92
CA GLU A 80 2.21 -11.97 15.48
C GLU A 80 1.95 -12.98 14.38
N ILE A 81 1.12 -12.66 13.38
CA ILE A 81 0.80 -13.59 12.31
C ILE A 81 2.02 -13.86 11.42
N THR A 82 2.82 -12.85 11.07
CA THR A 82 4.07 -13.07 10.31
C THR A 82 5.06 -13.95 11.07
N ALA A 83 5.04 -13.93 12.42
CA ALA A 83 5.88 -14.81 13.23
C ALA A 83 5.33 -16.24 13.38
N GLN A 84 4.01 -16.42 13.22
CA GLN A 84 3.31 -17.70 13.37
C GLN A 84 3.00 -18.40 12.03
N SER A 85 3.19 -17.74 10.88
CA SER A 85 2.88 -18.34 9.58
C SER A 85 3.77 -19.56 9.31
N ASP A 86 3.13 -20.72 9.12
CA ASP A 86 3.77 -22.03 8.85
C ASP A 86 4.62 -22.08 7.57
N ALA A 87 4.53 -21.05 6.72
CA ALA A 87 5.48 -20.81 5.66
C ALA A 87 6.82 -20.39 6.29
N SER A 88 7.58 -21.38 6.79
CA SER A 88 8.97 -21.27 7.25
C SER A 88 9.90 -20.60 6.21
N GLU A 89 9.42 -20.47 4.97
CA GLU A 89 10.05 -19.78 3.85
C GLU A 89 9.91 -18.25 3.91
N ILE A 90 8.98 -17.65 4.66
CA ILE A 90 8.86 -16.18 4.79
C ILE A 90 9.80 -15.69 5.91
N ARG A 91 11.09 -16.04 5.84
CA ARG A 91 12.11 -15.45 6.72
C ARG A 91 12.53 -14.09 6.17
N GLN A 92 12.76 -13.10 7.03
CA GLN A 92 12.97 -11.71 6.59
C GLN A 92 14.33 -11.42 5.91
N ASP A 93 15.15 -12.44 5.63
CA ASP A 93 16.51 -12.28 5.10
C ASP A 93 16.67 -12.66 3.61
N TRP A 94 15.59 -12.97 2.88
CA TRP A 94 15.70 -13.30 1.45
C TRP A 94 16.13 -12.12 0.58
N LYS A 95 15.69 -10.92 0.93
CA LYS A 95 15.95 -9.71 0.14
C LYS A 95 17.07 -8.90 0.77
N PRO A 96 18.26 -8.83 0.14
CA PRO A 96 19.31 -7.91 0.57
C PRO A 96 18.81 -6.46 0.67
N THR A 97 19.35 -5.69 1.61
CA THR A 97 18.96 -4.29 1.84
C THR A 97 19.36 -3.35 0.69
N PHE A 98 20.32 -3.74 -0.14
CA PHE A 98 20.75 -2.97 -1.30
C PHE A 98 19.82 -3.12 -2.51
N LEU A 99 18.97 -4.16 -2.55
CA LEU A 99 17.99 -4.35 -3.61
C LEU A 99 16.68 -3.65 -3.24
N SER A 100 16.15 -2.90 -4.19
CA SER A 100 14.76 -2.46 -4.17
C SER A 100 13.81 -3.68 -4.25
N ASN A 101 12.54 -3.48 -3.88
CA ASN A 101 11.55 -4.54 -4.04
C ASN A 101 11.35 -4.90 -5.52
N GLU A 102 11.42 -3.92 -6.41
CA GLU A 102 11.24 -4.11 -7.85
C GLU A 102 12.36 -4.99 -8.44
N GLU A 103 13.63 -4.64 -8.19
CA GLU A 103 14.78 -5.43 -8.66
C GLU A 103 14.76 -6.86 -8.10
N PHE A 104 14.42 -7.01 -6.82
CA PHE A 104 14.33 -8.34 -6.21
C PHE A 104 13.18 -9.16 -6.79
N THR A 105 12.00 -8.56 -6.98
CA THR A 105 10.85 -9.24 -7.58
C THR A 105 11.15 -9.66 -9.02
N GLN A 106 11.76 -8.79 -9.83
CA GLN A 106 12.15 -9.15 -11.19
C GLN A 106 13.15 -10.30 -11.20
N LEU A 107 14.20 -10.22 -10.37
CA LEU A 107 15.21 -11.29 -10.24
C LEU A 107 14.58 -12.63 -9.84
N MET A 108 13.63 -12.62 -8.89
CA MET A 108 12.96 -13.85 -8.46
C MET A 108 12.03 -14.42 -9.54
N LEU A 109 11.29 -13.58 -10.26
CA LEU A 109 10.45 -14.05 -11.36
C LEU A 109 11.28 -14.66 -12.49
N GLU A 110 12.39 -14.03 -12.86
CA GLU A 110 13.31 -14.58 -13.88
C GLU A 110 13.93 -15.90 -13.43
N ALA A 111 14.36 -16.01 -12.16
CA ALA A 111 14.98 -17.24 -11.65
C ALA A 111 14.00 -18.42 -11.48
N LEU A 112 12.70 -18.13 -11.33
CA LEU A 112 11.65 -19.12 -11.14
C LEU A 112 10.87 -19.44 -12.42
N ASP A 113 11.23 -18.84 -13.55
CA ASP A 113 10.41 -18.83 -14.77
C ASP A 113 8.94 -18.48 -14.45
N GLY A 114 8.78 -17.46 -13.59
CA GLY A 114 7.52 -17.08 -12.98
C GLY A 114 6.93 -15.79 -13.54
N PHE A 115 5.62 -15.66 -13.40
CA PHE A 115 4.88 -14.44 -13.72
C PHE A 115 3.77 -14.23 -12.69
N PHE A 116 3.27 -13.00 -12.57
CA PHE A 116 2.08 -12.70 -11.80
C PHE A 116 0.84 -12.76 -12.68
N LEU A 117 -0.23 -13.31 -12.11
CA LEU A 117 -1.56 -13.36 -12.70
C LEU A 117 -2.58 -13.05 -11.61
N ALA A 118 -3.55 -12.19 -11.91
CA ALA A 118 -4.71 -11.96 -11.07
C ALA A 118 -5.98 -12.23 -11.89
N ILE A 119 -6.84 -13.08 -11.34
CA ILE A 119 -8.05 -13.56 -11.98
C ILE A 119 -9.21 -13.34 -11.02
N MET A 120 -10.34 -12.90 -11.56
CA MET A 120 -11.60 -12.82 -10.87
C MET A 120 -12.19 -14.23 -10.67
N THR A 121 -13.14 -14.38 -9.74
CA THR A 121 -13.78 -15.67 -9.45
C THR A 121 -14.63 -16.20 -10.61
N ASP A 122 -15.01 -15.34 -11.55
CA ASP A 122 -15.69 -15.70 -12.80
C ASP A 122 -14.71 -16.14 -13.92
N GLY A 123 -13.40 -16.11 -13.66
CA GLY A 123 -12.35 -16.50 -14.59
C GLY A 123 -11.80 -15.35 -15.46
N ASN A 124 -12.26 -14.11 -15.27
CA ASN A 124 -11.73 -12.97 -16.02
C ASN A 124 -10.34 -12.55 -15.50
N ILE A 125 -9.37 -12.44 -16.40
CA ILE A 125 -8.01 -11.98 -16.07
C ILE A 125 -8.03 -10.46 -15.96
N ILE A 126 -7.66 -9.94 -14.79
CA ILE A 126 -7.61 -8.48 -14.51
C ILE A 126 -6.19 -7.92 -14.52
N TYR A 127 -5.19 -8.79 -14.40
CA TYR A 127 -3.79 -8.39 -14.46
C TYR A 127 -2.90 -9.58 -14.80
N VAL A 128 -1.89 -9.32 -15.62
CA VAL A 128 -0.78 -10.22 -15.89
C VAL A 128 0.51 -9.40 -15.98
N SER A 129 1.62 -9.91 -15.45
CA SER A 129 2.93 -9.23 -15.55
C SER A 129 3.58 -9.43 -16.91
N GLU A 130 4.44 -8.48 -17.32
CA GLU A 130 5.25 -8.53 -18.56
C GLU A 130 6.07 -9.82 -18.73
N SER A 131 6.47 -10.47 -17.62
CA SER A 131 7.21 -11.74 -17.62
C SER A 131 6.48 -12.90 -18.31
N ILE A 132 5.16 -12.78 -18.58
CA ILE A 132 4.42 -13.78 -19.35
C ILE A 132 4.92 -13.91 -20.79
N THR A 133 5.40 -12.82 -21.38
CA THR A 133 5.81 -12.74 -22.78
C THR A 133 6.95 -13.70 -23.11
N PRO A 134 8.10 -13.70 -22.40
CA PRO A 134 9.16 -14.67 -22.67
C PRO A 134 8.80 -16.11 -22.29
N LEU A 135 7.80 -16.34 -21.43
CA LEU A 135 7.45 -17.66 -20.90
C LEU A 135 6.43 -18.40 -21.76
N LEU A 136 5.31 -17.74 -22.06
CA LEU A 136 4.18 -18.30 -22.80
C LEU A 136 3.93 -17.59 -24.14
N GLU A 137 4.76 -16.65 -24.57
CA GLU A 137 4.66 -15.99 -25.89
C GLU A 137 3.37 -15.19 -26.13
N HIS A 138 2.70 -14.75 -25.06
CA HIS A 138 1.58 -13.82 -25.15
C HIS A 138 1.98 -12.42 -24.69
N LEU A 139 1.41 -11.39 -25.28
CA LEU A 139 1.50 -10.05 -24.71
C LEU A 139 0.50 -9.91 -23.55
N PRO A 140 0.79 -9.10 -22.52
CA PRO A 140 -0.17 -8.83 -21.45
C PRO A 140 -1.54 -8.35 -21.95
N SER A 141 -1.55 -7.58 -23.04
CA SER A 141 -2.76 -7.10 -23.70
C SER A 141 -3.62 -8.21 -24.32
N ASP A 142 -3.03 -9.36 -24.63
CA ASP A 142 -3.74 -10.49 -25.23
C ASP A 142 -4.50 -11.30 -24.18
N LEU A 143 -4.06 -11.25 -22.92
CA LEU A 143 -4.67 -11.95 -21.79
C LEU A 143 -5.59 -11.06 -20.97
N ALA A 144 -5.25 -9.78 -20.81
CA ALA A 144 -6.04 -8.85 -20.01
C ALA A 144 -7.48 -8.77 -20.54
N ASP A 145 -8.44 -8.74 -19.62
CA ASP A 145 -9.88 -8.73 -19.90
C ASP A 145 -10.40 -9.95 -20.69
N GLN A 146 -9.59 -10.99 -20.84
CA GLN A 146 -10.01 -12.28 -21.39
C GLN A 146 -10.33 -13.29 -20.28
N SER A 147 -11.10 -14.31 -20.64
CA SER A 147 -11.32 -15.45 -19.76
C SER A 147 -10.08 -16.35 -19.73
N VAL A 148 -9.61 -16.73 -18.54
CA VAL A 148 -8.51 -17.69 -18.36
C VAL A 148 -8.80 -19.03 -19.06
N PHE A 149 -10.06 -19.41 -19.17
CA PHE A 149 -10.49 -20.66 -19.81
C PHE A 149 -10.20 -20.69 -21.32
N ASN A 150 -9.99 -19.53 -21.96
CA ASN A 150 -9.54 -19.47 -23.37
C ASN A 150 -8.12 -20.03 -23.54
N PHE A 151 -7.33 -20.04 -22.46
CA PHE A 151 -5.93 -20.45 -22.46
C PHE A 151 -5.71 -21.79 -21.76
N ILE A 152 -6.75 -22.45 -21.25
CA ILE A 152 -6.67 -23.74 -20.56
C ILE A 152 -7.39 -24.79 -21.41
N PRO A 153 -6.88 -26.04 -21.52
CA PRO A 153 -7.60 -27.11 -22.22
C PRO A 153 -8.98 -27.37 -21.61
N GLU A 154 -9.99 -27.62 -22.45
CA GLU A 154 -11.38 -27.88 -22.01
C GLU A 154 -11.49 -29.01 -20.98
N GLY A 155 -10.62 -30.02 -21.08
CA GLY A 155 -10.57 -31.14 -20.14
C GLY A 155 -10.24 -30.75 -18.69
N GLU A 156 -9.64 -29.58 -18.47
CA GLU A 156 -9.25 -29.09 -17.14
C GLU A 156 -10.20 -28.01 -16.60
N HIS A 157 -11.13 -27.49 -17.42
CA HIS A 157 -12.01 -26.37 -17.05
C HIS A 157 -12.83 -26.64 -15.78
N SER A 158 -13.38 -27.85 -15.62
CA SER A 158 -14.22 -28.19 -14.47
C SER A 158 -13.47 -28.11 -13.14
N GLU A 159 -12.19 -28.49 -13.09
CA GLU A 159 -11.44 -28.45 -11.84
C GLU A 159 -11.04 -27.01 -11.50
N ILE A 160 -10.64 -26.23 -12.51
CA ILE A 160 -10.29 -24.82 -12.33
C ILE A 160 -11.52 -24.00 -11.90
N TYR A 161 -12.68 -24.25 -12.49
CA TYR A 161 -13.93 -23.58 -12.10
C TYR A 161 -14.29 -23.88 -10.63
N LYS A 162 -14.14 -25.14 -10.21
CA LYS A 162 -14.36 -25.55 -8.82
C LYS A 162 -13.39 -24.87 -7.87
N ILE A 163 -12.11 -24.76 -8.23
CA ILE A 163 -11.10 -24.05 -7.45
C ILE A 163 -11.50 -22.57 -7.27
N LEU A 164 -11.77 -21.86 -8.37
CA LEU A 164 -12.14 -20.44 -8.35
C LEU A 164 -13.45 -20.18 -7.58
N SER A 165 -14.41 -21.12 -7.64
CA SER A 165 -15.72 -20.98 -6.96
C SER A 165 -15.68 -21.34 -5.47
N SER A 166 -14.72 -22.17 -5.04
CA SER A 166 -14.70 -22.73 -3.67
C SER A 166 -14.48 -21.68 -2.57
N HIS A 167 -13.87 -20.54 -2.88
CA HIS A 167 -13.53 -19.50 -1.90
C HIS A 167 -14.72 -18.63 -1.47
N LEU A 168 -15.82 -18.63 -2.22
CA LEU A 168 -16.99 -17.77 -1.95
C LEU A 168 -17.75 -18.09 -0.64
N LEU A 169 -17.32 -19.11 0.12
CA LEU A 169 -18.06 -19.66 1.26
C LEU A 169 -17.51 -19.28 2.66
N GLU A 170 -16.35 -18.60 2.78
CA GLU A 170 -15.65 -18.48 4.10
C GLU A 170 -15.20 -17.05 4.53
N SER A 171 -15.67 -15.96 3.92
CA SER A 171 -15.11 -14.59 4.13
C SER A 171 -15.72 -13.76 5.28
N ASP A 172 -16.06 -14.35 6.42
CA ASP A 172 -16.80 -13.65 7.50
C ASP A 172 -15.92 -13.18 8.70
N SER A 173 -14.65 -12.78 8.51
CA SER A 173 -13.85 -12.31 9.67
C SER A 173 -12.81 -11.20 9.44
N LEU A 174 -12.71 -10.33 10.47
CA LEU A 174 -11.93 -9.08 10.63
C LEU A 174 -10.39 -9.26 10.66
N THR A 175 -9.86 -10.21 9.91
CA THR A 175 -8.43 -10.52 9.76
C THR A 175 -8.03 -10.22 8.31
N PRO A 176 -6.89 -9.54 8.05
CA PRO A 176 -6.41 -9.34 6.69
C PRO A 176 -6.32 -10.67 5.94
N GLU A 177 -6.98 -10.78 4.79
CA GLU A 177 -7.21 -12.05 4.09
C GLU A 177 -5.93 -12.72 3.59
N TYR A 178 -4.87 -11.95 3.29
CA TYR A 178 -3.57 -12.48 2.90
C TYR A 178 -2.79 -13.14 4.05
N LEU A 179 -3.24 -12.97 5.30
CA LEU A 179 -2.59 -13.49 6.50
C LEU A 179 -3.24 -14.77 7.04
N LYS A 180 -4.36 -15.22 6.45
CA LYS A 180 -4.93 -16.53 6.81
C LYS A 180 -4.23 -17.61 5.99
N SER A 181 -3.55 -18.55 6.66
CA SER A 181 -3.01 -19.77 6.03
C SER A 181 -4.06 -20.56 5.23
N LYS A 182 -5.35 -20.41 5.57
CA LYS A 182 -6.48 -21.02 4.85
C LYS A 182 -6.82 -20.41 3.48
N ASN A 183 -6.25 -19.25 3.14
CA ASN A 183 -6.49 -18.60 1.85
C ASN A 183 -5.38 -18.88 0.82
N GLN A 184 -4.35 -19.64 1.19
CA GLN A 184 -3.35 -20.08 0.21
C GLN A 184 -3.99 -21.06 -0.77
N LEU A 185 -3.80 -20.76 -2.05
CA LEU A 185 -4.27 -21.55 -3.16
C LEU A 185 -3.06 -22.05 -3.94
N GLU A 186 -3.00 -23.35 -4.15
CA GLU A 186 -2.01 -23.99 -5.00
C GLU A 186 -2.71 -24.97 -5.94
N PHE A 187 -2.50 -24.83 -7.24
CA PHE A 187 -2.97 -25.78 -8.24
C PHE A 187 -2.07 -25.76 -9.46
N CYS A 188 -2.16 -26.80 -10.29
CA CYS A 188 -1.47 -26.85 -11.57
C CYS A 188 -2.47 -27.05 -12.70
N CYS A 189 -2.20 -26.46 -13.85
CA CYS A 189 -2.94 -26.71 -15.09
C CYS A 189 -2.05 -26.44 -16.30
N HIS A 190 -2.55 -26.82 -17.47
CA HIS A 190 -1.91 -26.50 -18.74
C HIS A 190 -2.37 -25.11 -19.22
N MET A 191 -1.41 -24.31 -19.68
CA MET A 191 -1.66 -23.02 -20.32
C MET A 191 -1.17 -23.01 -21.76
N LEU A 192 -2.00 -22.50 -22.66
CA LEU A 192 -1.72 -22.35 -24.08
C LEU A 192 -0.56 -21.39 -24.28
N ARG A 193 0.43 -21.78 -25.08
CA ARG A 193 1.46 -20.86 -25.60
C ARG A 193 0.89 -20.02 -26.74
N GLY A 194 1.31 -18.75 -26.81
CA GLY A 194 1.14 -17.92 -27.99
C GLY A 194 1.91 -18.51 -29.16
N THR A 195 1.49 -18.16 -30.38
CA THR A 195 2.21 -18.51 -31.60
C THR A 195 2.12 -17.36 -32.59
N ILE A 196 3.20 -17.17 -33.34
CA ILE A 196 3.26 -16.22 -34.45
C ILE A 196 2.58 -16.82 -35.70
N ASP A 197 2.59 -18.16 -35.84
CA ASP A 197 1.97 -18.86 -36.97
C ASP A 197 0.63 -19.50 -36.56
N PRO A 198 -0.51 -18.96 -37.01
CA PRO A 198 -1.83 -19.51 -36.67
C PRO A 198 -2.08 -20.92 -37.25
N LYS A 199 -1.18 -21.46 -38.08
CA LYS A 199 -1.26 -22.84 -38.60
C LYS A 199 -0.58 -23.86 -37.69
N GLU A 200 0.20 -23.41 -36.72
CA GLU A 200 0.88 -24.29 -35.78
C GLU A 200 -0.12 -24.95 -34.84
N GLN A 201 0.18 -26.17 -34.40
CA GLN A 201 -0.69 -26.86 -33.46
C GLN A 201 -0.62 -26.18 -32.08
N PRO A 202 -1.76 -26.07 -31.36
CA PRO A 202 -1.77 -25.54 -30.01
C PRO A 202 -0.80 -26.32 -29.12
N THR A 203 0.15 -25.61 -28.53
CA THR A 203 1.11 -26.17 -27.58
C THR A 203 0.82 -25.61 -26.20
N TYR A 204 0.95 -26.45 -25.17
CA TYR A 204 0.63 -26.08 -23.80
C TYR A 204 1.83 -26.29 -22.88
N GLU A 205 1.97 -25.40 -21.91
CA GLU A 205 2.94 -25.52 -20.81
C GLU A 205 2.23 -25.92 -19.53
N TYR A 206 2.84 -26.79 -18.73
CA TYR A 206 2.31 -27.16 -17.43
C TYR A 206 2.77 -26.15 -16.37
N VAL A 207 1.84 -25.36 -15.86
CA VAL A 207 2.10 -24.22 -14.97
C VAL A 207 1.58 -24.52 -13.57
N LYS A 208 2.35 -24.16 -12.54
CA LYS A 208 1.96 -24.21 -11.14
C LYS A 208 1.58 -22.82 -10.65
N PHE A 209 0.34 -22.66 -10.22
CA PHE A 209 -0.16 -21.45 -9.59
C PHE A 209 -0.01 -21.55 -8.08
N ILE A 210 0.59 -20.51 -7.49
CA ILE A 210 0.71 -20.33 -6.04
C ILE A 210 0.22 -18.93 -5.74
N GLY A 211 -0.85 -18.81 -4.95
CA GLY A 211 -1.45 -17.52 -4.69
C GLY A 211 -2.43 -17.54 -3.53
N ASN A 212 -3.28 -16.53 -3.47
CA ASN A 212 -4.34 -16.44 -2.49
C ASN A 212 -5.53 -15.65 -3.05
N PHE A 213 -6.72 -15.94 -2.54
CA PHE A 213 -7.88 -15.10 -2.81
C PHE A 213 -7.81 -13.79 -2.02
N LYS A 214 -8.33 -12.73 -2.62
CA LYS A 214 -8.41 -11.40 -2.00
C LYS A 214 -9.70 -10.71 -2.44
N CYS A 215 -10.47 -10.19 -1.49
CA CYS A 215 -11.62 -9.37 -1.81
C CYS A 215 -11.19 -7.99 -2.31
N LEU A 216 -11.76 -7.56 -3.42
CA LEU A 216 -11.70 -6.18 -3.90
C LEU A 216 -12.75 -5.38 -3.09
N ASN A 217 -12.29 -4.54 -2.16
CA ASN A 217 -13.13 -3.62 -1.39
C ASN A 217 -13.35 -2.30 -2.13
#